data_AF-A0A6J1VZI7-F1
#
_entry.id   AF-A0A6J1VZI7-F1
#
_cell.length_a   1.000
_cell.length_b   1.000
_cell.length_c   1.000
_cell.angle_alpha   90.00
_cell.angle_beta   90.00
_cell.angle_gamma   90.00
#
_symmetry.space_group_name_H-M   'P 1'
#
loop_
_entity.id
_entity.type
_entity.pdbx_description
1 polymer ?
#
loop_
_entity_poly.entity_id
_entity_poly.type
_entity_poly.pdbx_seq_one_letter_code
_entity_poly.pdbx_strand_id
1 'polypeptide(L)'
;MSRIYPKGTRIDSSNYMPQMFWNVGCQMVALNFQTSDVPMQQNMALFEFNGQSGYLLKHDFMCRPDKHFDPFSVDRIDVVVASTLSITIISGQFLSERSVKSYVEVELFGLPGDPKRRYRTKVTPNANSINPIWNEDPFVFEKILMPELASLRIVALEEGGKFIGHRIIPVTAVCS
;
A
#
# COMPACT_ATOMS: atom_id res chain seq x y z
N MET A 1 -0.92 -0.52 25.72
CA MET A 1 -0.07 -0.89 24.56
C MET A 1 -0.49 -2.29 24.13
N SER A 2 -0.72 -2.51 22.84
CA SER A 2 -1.25 -3.77 22.30
C SER A 2 -0.24 -4.39 21.33
N ARG A 3 -0.01 -5.70 21.48
CA ARG A 3 0.87 -6.48 20.60
C ARG A 3 0.10 -7.60 19.91
N ILE A 4 0.27 -7.72 18.60
CA ILE A 4 -0.37 -8.71 17.72
C ILE A 4 0.69 -9.63 17.13
N TYR A 5 0.37 -10.90 16.93
CA TYR A 5 1.27 -11.91 16.36
C TYR A 5 0.53 -12.83 15.38
N PRO A 6 1.24 -13.48 14.45
CA PRO A 6 0.63 -14.48 13.57
C PRO A 6 0.10 -15.66 14.37
N LYS A 7 -1.05 -16.21 13.96
CA LYS A 7 -1.58 -17.45 14.54
C LYS A 7 -0.65 -18.63 14.28
N GLY A 8 -0.57 -19.56 15.23
CA GLY A 8 0.31 -20.74 15.15
C GLY A 8 0.03 -21.68 13.96
N THR A 9 -1.13 -21.59 13.30
CA THR A 9 -1.42 -22.38 12.09
C THR A 9 -0.62 -21.94 10.86
N ARG A 10 0.09 -20.80 10.92
CA ARG A 10 0.96 -20.29 9.83
C ARG A 10 2.35 -20.90 9.95
N ILE A 11 2.41 -22.22 9.81
CA ILE A 11 3.64 -23.01 9.94
C ILE A 11 4.68 -22.69 8.85
N ASP A 12 4.20 -22.16 7.72
CA ASP A 12 4.99 -21.68 6.58
C ASP A 12 5.58 -20.27 6.80
N SER A 13 5.40 -19.70 8.00
CA SER A 13 5.79 -18.32 8.32
C SER A 13 5.10 -17.25 7.47
N SER A 14 3.96 -17.54 6.85
CA SER A 14 3.16 -16.52 6.15
C SER A 14 2.71 -15.40 7.09
N ASN A 15 2.57 -14.17 6.58
CA ASN A 15 2.11 -13.03 7.34
C ASN A 15 0.61 -12.75 7.16
N TYR A 16 0.04 -12.01 8.12
CA TYR A 16 -1.28 -11.40 7.99
C TYR A 16 -1.12 -9.93 7.59
N MET A 17 -2.15 -9.31 6.99
CA MET A 17 -2.09 -7.89 6.64
C MET A 17 -2.07 -7.01 7.90
N PRO A 18 -1.06 -6.15 8.10
CA PRO A 18 -0.92 -5.36 9.33
C PRO A 18 -1.88 -4.17 9.39
N GLN A 19 -2.32 -3.66 8.23
CA GLN A 19 -3.15 -2.46 8.12
C GLN A 19 -4.39 -2.49 9.03
N MET A 20 -5.09 -3.62 9.12
CA MET A 20 -6.30 -3.73 9.95
C MET A 20 -6.02 -3.48 11.44
N PHE A 21 -4.82 -3.80 11.92
CA PHE A 21 -4.43 -3.60 13.32
C PHE A 21 -3.90 -2.18 13.56
N TRP A 22 -3.19 -1.60 12.59
CA TRP A 22 -2.83 -0.18 12.63
C TRP A 22 -4.05 0.73 12.59
N ASN A 23 -5.08 0.37 11.81
CA ASN A 23 -6.35 1.11 11.75
C ASN A 23 -7.08 1.16 13.11
N VAL A 24 -6.84 0.22 14.02
CA VAL A 24 -7.39 0.26 15.39
C VAL A 24 -6.36 0.74 16.43
N GLY A 25 -5.23 1.29 15.97
CA GLY A 25 -4.23 1.93 16.81
C GLY A 25 -3.29 0.98 17.55
N CYS A 26 -3.19 -0.30 17.14
CA CYS A 26 -2.21 -1.24 17.72
C CYS A 26 -0.79 -0.82 17.37
N GLN A 27 0.10 -0.80 18.38
CA GLN A 27 1.46 -0.26 18.23
C GLN A 27 2.47 -1.32 17.76
N MET A 28 2.35 -2.55 18.25
CA MET A 28 3.29 -3.62 17.98
C MET A 28 2.62 -4.72 17.16
N VAL A 29 2.57 -4.54 15.84
CA VAL A 29 1.96 -5.51 14.91
C VAL A 29 3.07 -6.42 14.37
N ALA A 30 3.35 -7.52 15.07
CA ALA A 30 4.51 -8.35 14.80
C ALA A 30 4.30 -9.24 13.56
N LEU A 31 5.30 -9.25 12.68
CA LEU A 31 5.35 -10.04 11.46
C LEU A 31 6.61 -10.92 11.42
N ASN A 32 6.59 -11.93 10.56
CA ASN A 32 7.68 -12.86 10.27
C ASN A 32 8.62 -12.24 9.23
N PHE A 33 9.75 -11.67 9.67
CA PHE A 33 10.73 -10.99 8.83
C PHE A 33 11.40 -11.90 7.77
N GLN A 34 11.43 -13.20 8.01
CA GLN A 34 11.97 -14.20 7.08
C GLN A 34 11.14 -14.37 5.80
N THR A 35 9.90 -13.90 5.79
CA THR A 35 8.97 -14.03 4.64
C THR A 35 8.68 -12.65 4.05
N SER A 36 9.22 -12.37 2.86
CA SER A 36 9.02 -11.10 2.14
C SER A 36 7.72 -11.06 1.31
N ASP A 37 6.62 -11.44 1.94
CA ASP A 37 5.28 -11.35 1.35
C ASP A 37 4.72 -9.92 1.40
N VAL A 38 3.53 -9.70 0.83
CA VAL A 38 2.91 -8.35 0.75
C VAL A 38 2.82 -7.64 2.12
N PRO A 39 2.41 -8.29 3.22
CA PRO A 39 2.48 -7.70 4.56
C PRO A 39 3.86 -7.16 4.94
N MET A 40 4.92 -7.94 4.71
CA MET A 40 6.28 -7.54 5.05
C MET A 40 6.79 -6.42 4.12
N GLN A 41 6.45 -6.48 2.83
CA GLN A 41 6.71 -5.39 1.88
C GLN A 41 6.10 -4.07 2.37
N GLN A 42 4.84 -4.10 2.81
CA GLN A 42 4.16 -2.93 3.37
C GLN A 42 4.86 -2.42 4.64
N ASN A 43 5.19 -3.33 5.56
CA ASN A 43 5.88 -2.98 6.80
C ASN A 43 7.23 -2.30 6.53
N MET A 44 8.08 -2.92 5.70
CA MET A 44 9.41 -2.39 5.37
C MET A 44 9.31 -1.01 4.70
N ALA A 45 8.37 -0.83 3.77
CA ALA A 45 8.23 0.43 3.05
C ALA A 45 7.70 1.57 3.94
N LEU A 46 6.73 1.32 4.82
CA LEU A 46 6.23 2.36 5.72
C LEU A 46 7.26 2.77 6.76
N PHE A 47 7.98 1.81 7.34
CA PHE A 47 9.03 2.10 8.33
C PHE A 47 10.36 2.58 7.71
N GLU A 48 10.46 2.73 6.39
CA GLU A 48 11.51 3.52 5.74
C GLU A 48 11.36 5.02 6.09
N PHE A 49 10.12 5.48 6.29
CA PHE A 49 9.81 6.87 6.64
C PHE A 49 10.19 7.18 8.09
N ASN A 50 10.24 8.48 8.40
CA ASN A 50 10.72 8.99 9.69
C ASN A 50 12.14 8.51 10.04
N GLY A 51 13.03 8.57 9.05
CA GLY A 51 14.45 8.27 9.20
C GLY A 51 14.75 6.82 9.59
N GLN A 52 13.89 5.87 9.22
CA GLN A 52 14.01 4.47 9.56
C GLN A 52 14.14 4.20 11.08
N SER A 53 13.58 5.08 11.91
CA SER A 53 13.65 4.97 13.37
C SER A 53 12.89 3.78 13.96
N GLY A 54 12.02 3.14 13.17
CA GLY A 54 11.09 2.11 13.63
C GLY A 54 9.85 2.67 14.35
N TYR A 55 9.67 3.99 14.37
CA TYR A 55 8.51 4.66 14.97
C TYR A 55 7.84 5.59 13.96
N LEU A 56 6.51 5.53 13.90
CA LEU A 56 5.66 6.44 13.16
C LEU A 56 4.60 7.00 14.12
N LEU A 57 4.41 8.31 14.11
CA LEU A 57 3.36 8.95 14.91
C LEU A 57 2.00 8.54 14.33
N LYS A 58 1.08 8.10 15.21
CA LYS A 58 -0.29 7.80 14.80
C LYS A 58 -1.05 9.11 14.53
N HIS A 59 -2.09 9.01 13.70
CA HIS A 59 -3.03 10.11 13.46
C HIS A 59 -3.61 10.67 14.78
N ASP A 60 -3.86 11.97 14.83
CA ASP A 60 -4.35 12.71 16.00
C ASP A 60 -5.59 12.07 16.65
N PHE A 61 -6.57 11.64 15.85
CA PHE A 61 -7.76 10.92 16.33
C PHE A 61 -7.48 9.61 17.07
N MET A 62 -6.30 9.00 16.90
CA MET A 62 -5.88 7.81 17.64
C MET A 62 -5.05 8.13 18.90
N CYS A 63 -4.79 9.42 19.16
CA CYS A 63 -3.92 9.90 20.23
C CYS A 63 -4.68 10.79 21.23
N ARG A 64 -5.72 11.50 20.78
CA ARG A 64 -6.50 12.43 21.58
C ARG A 64 -7.56 11.74 22.45
N PRO A 65 -7.60 11.98 23.77
CA PRO A 65 -8.57 11.34 24.67
C PRO A 65 -9.99 11.90 24.54
N ASP A 66 -10.13 13.13 24.01
CA ASP A 66 -11.40 13.82 23.79
C ASP A 66 -12.08 13.45 22.46
N LYS A 67 -11.45 12.57 21.66
CA LYS A 67 -11.96 12.11 20.37
C LYS A 67 -12.19 10.61 20.40
N HIS A 68 -13.39 10.18 19.99
CA HIS A 68 -13.67 8.77 19.72
C HIS A 68 -13.45 8.49 18.23
N PHE A 69 -12.60 7.52 17.93
CA PHE A 69 -12.30 7.11 16.56
C PHE A 69 -12.76 5.67 16.33
N ASP A 70 -13.64 5.49 15.33
CA ASP A 70 -14.03 4.18 14.82
C ASP A 70 -13.57 4.05 13.36
N PRO A 71 -12.61 3.17 13.02
CA PRO A 71 -12.12 3.02 11.66
C PRO A 71 -13.16 2.49 10.67
N PHE A 72 -14.31 2.00 11.13
CA PHE A 72 -15.39 1.47 10.27
C PHE A 72 -16.48 2.50 9.98
N SER A 73 -16.52 3.64 10.68
CA SER A 73 -17.56 4.68 10.53
C SER A 73 -16.97 6.08 10.39
N VAL A 74 -15.84 6.20 9.71
CA VAL A 74 -15.09 7.46 9.53
C VAL A 74 -15.86 8.49 8.71
N ASP A 75 -16.77 8.05 7.84
CA ASP A 75 -17.69 8.87 7.06
C ASP A 75 -18.60 9.76 7.92
N ARG A 76 -18.76 9.43 9.21
CA ARG A 76 -19.55 10.20 10.17
C ARG A 76 -18.75 11.25 10.94
N ILE A 77 -17.45 11.34 10.69
CA ILE A 77 -16.57 12.30 11.36
C ILE A 77 -16.52 13.58 10.52
N ASP A 78 -17.26 14.62 10.93
CA ASP A 78 -17.44 15.88 10.20
C ASP A 78 -16.15 16.62 9.80
N VAL A 79 -15.02 16.30 10.44
CA VAL A 79 -13.73 16.98 10.24
C VAL A 79 -12.84 16.27 9.20
N VAL A 80 -13.24 15.09 8.72
CA VAL A 80 -12.43 14.31 7.78
C VAL A 80 -12.58 14.86 6.36
N VAL A 81 -11.48 15.41 5.82
CA VAL A 81 -11.41 15.84 4.43
C VAL A 81 -10.90 14.69 3.58
N ALA A 82 -11.80 14.03 2.85
CA ALA A 82 -11.43 12.96 1.95
C ALA A 82 -10.69 13.50 0.72
N SER A 83 -9.68 12.77 0.25
CA SER A 83 -8.88 13.13 -0.93
C SER A 83 -9.17 12.19 -2.10
N THR A 84 -8.92 12.68 -3.32
CA THR A 84 -8.91 11.84 -4.53
C THR A 84 -7.49 11.76 -5.06
N LEU A 85 -7.03 10.54 -5.35
CA LEU A 85 -5.70 10.30 -5.93
C LEU A 85 -5.87 9.73 -7.34
N SER A 86 -5.26 10.38 -8.32
CA SER A 86 -5.26 9.94 -9.72
C SER A 86 -3.83 9.62 -10.14
N ILE A 87 -3.61 8.41 -10.67
CA ILE A 87 -2.28 7.91 -11.03
C ILE A 87 -2.28 7.43 -12.47
N THR A 88 -1.38 7.98 -13.28
CA THR A 88 -1.16 7.53 -14.65
C THR A 88 0.14 6.74 -14.75
N ILE A 89 0.06 5.48 -15.17
CA ILE A 89 1.25 4.68 -15.46
C ILE A 89 1.71 4.97 -16.89
N ILE A 90 2.73 5.81 -17.02
CA ILE A 90 3.21 6.29 -18.32
C ILE A 90 4.09 5.23 -18.99
N SER A 91 5.21 4.86 -18.34
CA SER A 91 6.24 3.98 -18.91
C SER A 91 7.07 3.32 -17.80
N GLY A 92 7.98 2.42 -18.18
CA GLY A 92 8.99 1.85 -17.30
C GLY A 92 10.34 1.78 -17.99
N GLN A 93 11.42 1.60 -17.22
CA GLN A 93 12.79 1.53 -17.74
C GLN A 93 13.55 0.36 -17.10
N PHE A 94 14.29 -0.39 -17.91
CA PHE A 94 15.17 -1.48 -17.47
C PHE A 94 14.50 -2.47 -16.50
N LEU A 95 13.28 -2.91 -16.83
CA LEU A 95 12.45 -3.72 -15.94
C LEU A 95 12.93 -5.16 -15.80
N SER A 96 13.66 -5.69 -16.78
CA SER A 96 14.14 -7.07 -16.74
C SER A 96 15.40 -7.21 -17.59
N GLU A 97 16.31 -8.08 -17.14
CA GLU A 97 17.50 -8.48 -17.90
C GLU A 97 17.14 -9.30 -19.16
N ARG A 98 15.90 -9.80 -19.23
CA ARG A 98 15.37 -10.59 -20.34
C ARG A 98 14.31 -9.80 -21.09
N SER A 99 14.13 -10.09 -22.38
CA SER A 99 13.00 -9.60 -23.16
C SER A 99 11.73 -10.32 -22.73
N VAL A 100 10.92 -9.66 -21.91
CA VAL A 100 9.65 -10.18 -21.38
C VAL A 100 8.56 -9.14 -21.52
N LYS A 101 7.32 -9.60 -21.68
CA LYS A 101 6.17 -8.73 -21.56
C LYS A 101 5.92 -8.40 -20.09
N SER A 102 5.44 -7.20 -19.82
CA SER A 102 5.21 -6.73 -18.45
C SER A 102 3.91 -5.96 -18.31
N TYR A 103 3.46 -5.79 -17.07
CA TYR A 103 2.33 -4.93 -16.71
C TYR A 103 2.53 -4.37 -15.31
N VAL A 104 1.76 -3.34 -14.97
CA VAL A 104 1.81 -2.68 -13.66
C VAL A 104 0.46 -2.82 -12.98
N GLU A 105 0.49 -3.11 -11.68
CA GLU A 105 -0.67 -3.09 -10.80
C GLU A 105 -0.54 -2.00 -9.76
N VAL A 106 -1.68 -1.39 -9.44
CA VAL A 106 -1.77 -0.31 -8.46
C VAL A 106 -2.93 -0.59 -7.51
N GLU A 107 -2.67 -0.54 -6.22
CA GLU A 107 -3.68 -0.73 -5.17
C GLU A 107 -3.44 0.20 -3.98
N LEU A 108 -4.46 0.37 -3.16
CA LEU A 108 -4.44 1.23 -1.99
C LEU A 108 -4.64 0.39 -0.72
N PHE A 109 -3.76 0.58 0.27
CA PHE A 109 -3.98 0.12 1.63
C PHE A 109 -4.43 1.30 2.49
N GLY A 110 -5.36 1.06 3.41
CA GLY A 110 -5.91 2.11 4.26
C GLY A 110 -7.05 1.61 5.13
N LEU A 111 -8.01 2.48 5.43
CA LEU A 111 -9.19 2.18 6.20
C LEU A 111 -10.13 1.20 5.47
N PRO A 112 -11.01 0.47 6.18
CA PRO A 112 -12.02 -0.39 5.56
C PRO A 112 -12.88 0.31 4.50
N GLY A 113 -13.23 1.58 4.72
CA GLY A 113 -14.04 2.39 3.79
C GLY A 113 -13.25 3.01 2.62
N ASP A 114 -11.93 2.94 2.62
CA ASP A 114 -11.11 3.43 1.49
C ASP A 114 -11.29 2.54 0.25
N PRO A 115 -11.07 3.08 -0.97
CA PRO A 115 -11.15 2.32 -2.21
C PRO A 115 -10.38 0.99 -2.17
N LYS A 116 -11.08 -0.10 -2.49
CA LYS A 116 -10.51 -1.46 -2.55
C LYS A 116 -10.18 -1.93 -3.95
N ARG A 117 -10.43 -1.11 -4.97
CA ARG A 117 -10.19 -1.47 -6.36
C ARG A 117 -8.70 -1.60 -6.61
N ARG A 118 -8.28 -2.77 -7.11
CA ARG A 118 -6.95 -2.99 -7.69
C ARG A 118 -7.03 -2.65 -9.18
N TYR A 119 -6.17 -1.74 -9.60
CA TYR A 119 -6.01 -1.36 -11.00
C TYR A 119 -4.84 -2.10 -11.62
N ARG A 120 -4.88 -2.26 -12.94
CA ARG A 120 -3.87 -2.95 -13.72
C ARG A 120 -3.80 -2.37 -15.12
N THR A 121 -2.59 -2.12 -15.62
CA THR A 121 -2.36 -1.77 -17.03
C THR A 121 -2.49 -3.01 -17.93
N LYS A 122 -2.70 -2.81 -19.23
CA LYS A 122 -2.56 -3.89 -20.20
C LYS A 122 -1.14 -4.44 -20.16
N VAL A 123 -1.00 -5.72 -20.50
CA VAL A 123 0.30 -6.32 -20.77
C VAL A 123 0.91 -5.65 -22.00
N THR A 124 2.21 -5.34 -21.96
CA THR A 124 2.92 -4.76 -23.11
C THR A 124 2.71 -5.62 -24.37
N PRO A 125 2.49 -5.01 -25.53
CA PRO A 125 2.17 -5.76 -26.76
C PRO A 125 3.35 -6.62 -27.23
N ASN A 126 4.58 -6.17 -26.96
CA ASN A 126 5.82 -6.85 -27.26
C ASN A 126 6.65 -7.07 -25.99
N ALA A 127 7.68 -7.91 -26.10
CA ALA A 127 8.57 -8.26 -25.00
C ALA A 127 9.65 -7.18 -24.75
N ASN A 128 9.26 -5.90 -24.82
CA ASN A 128 10.13 -4.76 -24.51
C ASN A 128 10.18 -4.55 -22.99
N SER A 129 11.30 -4.91 -22.38
CA SER A 129 11.60 -4.67 -20.96
C SER A 129 12.55 -3.49 -20.73
N ILE A 130 13.09 -2.88 -21.79
CA ILE A 130 14.07 -1.79 -21.68
C ILE A 130 13.36 -0.46 -21.47
N ASN A 131 12.31 -0.18 -22.23
CA ASN A 131 11.57 1.08 -22.17
C ASN A 131 10.08 0.96 -22.59
N PRO A 132 9.30 0.04 -21.98
CA PRO A 132 7.88 -0.10 -22.31
C PRO A 132 7.07 1.17 -21.98
N ILE A 133 6.04 1.42 -22.78
CA ILE A 133 5.09 2.53 -22.60
C ILE A 133 3.68 1.93 -22.50
N TRP A 134 2.95 2.31 -21.44
CA TRP A 134 1.53 1.97 -21.27
C TRP A 134 0.65 3.16 -21.59
N ASN A 135 0.86 4.28 -20.87
CA ASN A 135 0.18 5.56 -21.08
C ASN A 135 -1.35 5.43 -21.27
N GLU A 136 -1.98 4.66 -20.38
CA GLU A 136 -3.42 4.43 -20.35
C GLU A 136 -4.15 5.50 -19.53
N ASP A 137 -5.47 5.45 -19.50
CA ASP A 137 -6.28 6.35 -18.67
C ASP A 137 -5.87 6.26 -17.18
N PRO A 138 -5.98 7.36 -16.42
CA PRO A 138 -5.57 7.38 -15.03
C PRO A 138 -6.37 6.40 -14.16
N PHE A 139 -5.68 5.78 -13.21
CA PHE A 139 -6.30 5.03 -12.12
C PHE A 139 -6.73 5.99 -11.03
N VAL A 140 -8.04 6.10 -10.81
CA VAL A 140 -8.62 7.06 -9.87
C VAL A 140 -9.09 6.35 -8.60
N PHE A 141 -8.54 6.77 -7.47
CA PHE A 141 -8.94 6.38 -6.12
C PHE A 141 -9.71 7.54 -5.50
N GLU A 142 -11.02 7.55 -5.69
CA GLU A 142 -11.91 8.58 -5.13
C GLU A 142 -12.16 8.35 -3.64
N LYS A 143 -12.36 9.43 -2.88
CA LYS A 143 -12.78 9.37 -1.46
C LYS A 143 -11.86 8.53 -0.56
N ILE A 144 -10.55 8.76 -0.65
CA ILE A 144 -9.60 8.30 0.38
C ILE A 144 -9.93 9.06 1.66
N LEU A 145 -10.48 8.36 2.65
CA LEU A 145 -11.07 8.94 3.85
C LEU A 145 -10.00 9.60 4.70
N MET A 146 -8.92 8.89 5.01
CA MET A 146 -7.82 9.42 5.83
C MET A 146 -6.48 9.17 5.14
N PRO A 147 -6.01 10.11 4.29
CA PRO A 147 -4.76 9.97 3.54
C PRO A 147 -3.53 9.64 4.41
N GLU A 148 -3.47 10.15 5.63
CA GLU A 148 -2.40 9.87 6.60
C GLU A 148 -2.30 8.40 7.02
N LEU A 149 -3.39 7.64 6.91
CA LEU A 149 -3.46 6.21 7.21
C LEU A 149 -3.39 5.34 5.95
N ALA A 150 -3.37 5.96 4.78
CA ALA A 150 -3.41 5.28 3.50
C ALA A 150 -2.01 5.22 2.86
N SER A 151 -1.75 4.15 2.14
CA SER A 151 -0.54 3.97 1.34
C SER A 151 -0.86 3.38 -0.02
N LEU A 152 -0.20 3.89 -1.04
CA LEU A 152 -0.29 3.43 -2.41
C LEU A 152 0.76 2.36 -2.66
N ARG A 153 0.38 1.24 -3.26
CA ARG A 153 1.29 0.20 -3.73
C ARG A 153 1.29 0.16 -5.25
N ILE A 154 2.47 0.30 -5.85
CA ILE A 154 2.71 0.15 -7.29
C ILE A 154 3.63 -1.05 -7.49
N VAL A 155 3.24 -2.00 -8.34
CA VAL A 155 4.01 -3.23 -8.58
C VAL A 155 4.14 -3.49 -10.07
N ALA A 156 5.37 -3.72 -10.52
CA ALA A 156 5.66 -4.21 -11.87
C ALA A 156 5.78 -5.74 -11.84
N LEU A 157 5.16 -6.41 -12.82
CA LEU A 157 5.19 -7.85 -12.99
C LEU A 157 5.48 -8.24 -14.45
N GLU A 158 6.13 -9.39 -14.64
CA GLU A 158 6.19 -10.06 -15.95
C GLU A 158 4.80 -10.65 -16.28
N GLU A 159 4.52 -10.88 -17.56
CA GLU A 159 3.39 -11.71 -17.98
C GLU A 159 3.44 -13.08 -17.28
N GLY A 160 2.31 -13.51 -16.70
CA GLY A 160 2.26 -14.69 -15.82
C GLY A 160 2.43 -14.37 -14.32
N GLY A 161 2.64 -13.10 -13.95
CA GLY A 161 2.59 -12.65 -12.55
C GLY A 161 3.90 -12.81 -11.78
N LYS A 162 5.03 -13.06 -12.47
CA LYS A 162 6.34 -13.06 -11.82
C LYS A 162 6.70 -11.65 -11.39
N PHE A 163 7.06 -11.48 -10.13
CA PHE A 163 7.43 -10.21 -9.54
C PHE A 163 8.70 -9.62 -10.20
N ILE A 164 8.65 -8.33 -10.54
CA ILE A 164 9.82 -7.55 -10.98
C ILE A 164 10.27 -6.63 -9.85
N GLY A 165 9.37 -5.77 -9.37
CA GLY A 165 9.69 -4.73 -8.40
C GLY A 165 8.43 -4.05 -7.88
N HIS A 166 8.55 -3.31 -6.78
CA HIS A 166 7.44 -2.54 -6.22
C HIS A 166 7.91 -1.29 -5.49
N ARG A 167 6.97 -0.38 -5.25
CA ARG A 167 7.09 0.72 -4.29
C ARG A 167 5.79 0.84 -3.51
N ILE A 168 5.90 1.08 -2.20
CA ILE A 168 4.77 1.48 -1.36
C ILE A 168 5.09 2.86 -0.80
N ILE A 169 4.14 3.79 -0.93
CA ILE A 169 4.32 5.21 -0.59
C ILE A 169 3.10 5.64 0.23
N PRO A 170 3.27 6.26 1.42
CA PRO A 170 2.18 6.93 2.11
C PRO A 170 1.52 7.95 1.18
N VAL A 171 0.18 8.03 1.17
CA VAL A 171 -0.53 8.94 0.25
C VAL A 171 -0.11 10.39 0.48
N THR A 172 0.18 10.77 1.72
CA THR A 172 0.67 12.11 2.09
C THR A 172 2.08 12.43 1.58
N ALA A 173 2.85 11.42 1.16
CA ALA A 173 4.19 11.59 0.60
C ALA A 173 4.21 11.55 -0.94
N VAL A 174 3.06 11.28 -1.59
CA VAL A 174 2.93 11.40 -3.04
C VAL A 174 2.79 12.90 -3.35
N CYS A 175 3.80 13.50 -3.98
CA CYS A 175 3.88 14.94 -4.23
C CYS A 175 2.57 15.51 -4.81
N SER A 176 2.07 16.59 -4.17
CA SER A 176 1.04 17.49 -4.68
C SER A 176 1.64 18.58 -5.55
#